data_AF-A0A0G1WD93-F1
#
_entry.id   AF-A0A0G1WD93-F1
#
_cell.length_a   1.000
_cell.length_b   1.000
_cell.length_c   1.000
_cell.angle_alpha   90.00
_cell.angle_beta   90.00
_cell.angle_gamma   90.00
#
_symmetry.space_group_name_H-M   'P 1'
#
loop_
_entity.id
_entity.type
_entity.pdbx_description
1 polymer ?
#
loop_
_entity_poly.entity_id
_entity_poly.type
_entity_poly.pdbx_seq_one_letter_code
_entity_poly.pdbx_strand_id
1 'polypeptide(L)'
;MEIPEVILPWTGKVDGDDAGYRDVAVSSLDQEDPDPLVGICCPLSYYPVYADGPAPRICLAYDGGLGASKTMLVRTPVEAAIHRANHVLHMYGRRLLILDGFRFMETQRRLWQYLFFQILGDRQYNQVTTTEFLRMGMRADDIGSFAALAQNDRLAEYHDLLMREKANDLLRASRELHITIDQAALLFLTFVRNLGNNELELDVTSNTAHGGGGAIDAILVDAETDEPTLLGVPFDYAGTPSAMRFFEDPDNLGPYQEAVVNDPMLRTFLSQFGVTDVTADVFNRIRDERRLFFHCMTRVGATHFFLECWHWNMGNQFGGKHFAAMPFGGSACHSLLKGVTNPSTGEWIADWGNAFAQTRAAEILS
;
A
#
# COMPACT_ATOMS: atom_id res chain seq x y z
N MET A 1 -9.20 -38.43 -7.09
CA MET A 1 -9.30 -37.21 -7.89
C MET A 1 -7.86 -36.81 -8.14
N GLU A 2 -7.32 -37.14 -9.32
CA GLU A 2 -5.96 -36.74 -9.67
C GLU A 2 -5.94 -35.21 -9.69
N ILE A 3 -5.14 -34.61 -8.79
CA ILE A 3 -4.83 -33.20 -8.87
C ILE A 3 -4.04 -33.08 -10.17
N PRO A 4 -4.56 -32.42 -11.22
CA PRO A 4 -3.76 -32.21 -12.41
C PRO A 4 -2.47 -31.55 -11.94
N GLU A 5 -1.32 -32.03 -12.42
CA GLU A 5 -0.05 -31.30 -12.35
C GLU A 5 -0.29 -29.95 -13.03
N VAL A 6 -0.88 -29.01 -12.29
CA VAL A 6 -0.88 -27.61 -12.66
C VAL A 6 0.50 -27.16 -12.24
N ILE A 7 1.47 -27.53 -13.08
CA ILE A 7 2.72 -26.79 -13.20
C ILE A 7 2.27 -25.36 -13.41
N LEU A 8 2.34 -24.62 -12.32
CA LEU A 8 2.23 -23.19 -12.27
C LEU A 8 3.19 -22.70 -13.39
N PRO A 9 2.71 -22.07 -14.49
CA PRO A 9 3.44 -21.96 -15.77
C PRO A 9 4.63 -20.97 -15.74
N TRP A 10 5.31 -20.81 -14.61
CA TRP A 10 6.15 -19.65 -14.32
C TRP A 10 7.63 -19.89 -14.59
N THR A 11 8.01 -19.61 -15.83
CA THR A 11 9.31 -19.00 -16.14
C THR A 11 9.16 -17.54 -16.61
N GLY A 12 7.96 -16.96 -16.45
CA GLY A 12 7.66 -15.58 -16.83
C GLY A 12 8.17 -14.57 -15.81
N LYS A 13 8.69 -13.45 -16.29
CA LYS A 13 9.04 -12.26 -15.50
C LYS A 13 7.79 -11.71 -14.80
N VAL A 14 7.96 -11.12 -13.62
CA VAL A 14 6.92 -10.29 -12.99
C VAL A 14 6.65 -9.10 -13.90
N ASP A 15 5.46 -9.01 -14.48
CA ASP A 15 5.01 -7.92 -15.34
C ASP A 15 3.65 -7.34 -14.86
N GLY A 16 3.48 -6.02 -15.00
CA GLY A 16 2.40 -5.23 -14.38
C GLY A 16 2.95 -4.12 -13.47
N ASP A 17 2.22 -3.02 -13.33
CA ASP A 17 2.50 -1.84 -12.48
C ASP A 17 1.13 -1.22 -12.14
N ASP A 18 0.91 -0.69 -10.94
CA ASP A 18 -0.34 0.01 -10.58
C ASP A 18 -0.13 1.48 -10.10
N ALA A 19 1.00 2.09 -10.46
CA ALA A 19 1.28 3.50 -10.23
C ALA A 19 0.25 4.42 -10.91
N GLY A 20 -0.66 5.02 -10.14
CA GLY A 20 -1.61 6.03 -10.65
C GLY A 20 -3.01 6.05 -10.02
N TYR A 21 -3.26 5.35 -8.91
CA TYR A 21 -4.61 5.19 -8.35
C TYR A 21 -5.25 6.46 -7.76
N ARG A 22 -4.46 7.48 -7.44
CA ARG A 22 -4.96 8.69 -6.77
C ARG A 22 -5.81 9.58 -7.67
N ASP A 23 -5.66 9.46 -8.99
CA ASP A 23 -6.26 10.38 -9.96
C ASP A 23 -7.57 9.86 -10.57
N VAL A 24 -8.18 8.83 -9.98
CA VAL A 24 -9.37 8.19 -10.55
C VAL A 24 -10.62 8.43 -9.72
N ALA A 25 -11.67 8.84 -10.42
CA ALA A 25 -12.98 9.09 -9.85
C ALA A 25 -13.58 7.80 -9.26
N VAL A 26 -14.07 7.92 -8.03
CA VAL A 26 -14.87 6.88 -7.38
C VAL A 26 -16.25 6.82 -8.04
N SER A 27 -16.71 5.61 -8.31
CA SER A 27 -18.01 5.25 -8.86
C SER A 27 -19.13 5.71 -7.94
N SER A 28 -20.13 6.38 -8.51
CA SER A 28 -21.37 6.64 -7.77
C SER A 28 -22.13 5.36 -7.44
N LEU A 29 -21.87 4.23 -8.14
CA LEU A 29 -22.55 2.95 -7.88
C LEU A 29 -22.16 2.31 -6.55
N ASP A 30 -20.96 2.59 -5.98
CA ASP A 30 -20.68 2.14 -4.60
C ASP A 30 -21.59 2.83 -3.60
N GLN A 31 -22.01 4.07 -3.87
CA GLN A 31 -22.91 4.79 -2.97
C GLN A 31 -24.33 4.22 -3.03
N GLU A 32 -24.69 3.58 -4.14
CA GLU A 32 -26.02 3.00 -4.35
C GLU A 32 -26.12 1.56 -3.83
N ASP A 33 -25.06 0.75 -3.99
CA ASP A 33 -25.02 -0.66 -3.59
C ASP A 33 -23.58 -1.10 -3.24
N PRO A 34 -23.08 -0.72 -2.05
CA PRO A 34 -21.71 -1.01 -1.64
C PRO A 34 -21.52 -2.46 -1.20
N ASP A 35 -20.40 -3.07 -1.61
CA ASP A 35 -19.98 -4.37 -1.07
C ASP A 35 -19.80 -4.27 0.46
N PRO A 36 -20.36 -5.17 1.28
CA PRO A 36 -20.24 -5.04 2.72
C PRO A 36 -18.79 -5.23 3.19
N LEU A 37 -18.38 -4.41 4.17
CA LEU A 37 -17.20 -4.70 4.99
C LEU A 37 -17.52 -5.87 5.92
N VAL A 38 -16.60 -6.83 5.96
CA VAL A 38 -16.66 -8.03 6.79
C VAL A 38 -15.36 -8.14 7.57
N GLY A 39 -15.45 -8.67 8.80
CA GLY A 39 -14.25 -9.01 9.57
C GLY A 39 -13.60 -10.26 9.01
N ILE A 40 -12.28 -10.22 8.82
CA ILE A 40 -11.52 -11.43 8.48
C ILE A 40 -11.68 -12.42 9.64
N CYS A 41 -12.22 -13.60 9.33
CA CYS A 41 -12.51 -14.63 10.32
C CYS A 41 -11.87 -15.97 9.96
N CYS A 42 -11.81 -16.88 10.95
CA CYS A 42 -11.31 -18.24 10.77
C CYS A 42 -12.03 -18.91 9.57
N PRO A 43 -11.30 -19.56 8.64
CA PRO A 43 -9.91 -20.06 8.74
C PRO A 43 -8.81 -19.10 8.29
N LEU A 44 -9.11 -17.84 7.98
CA LEU A 44 -8.08 -16.89 7.57
C LEU A 44 -7.22 -16.47 8.77
N SER A 45 -5.90 -16.47 8.59
CA SER A 45 -4.99 -15.89 9.58
C SER A 45 -4.66 -14.46 9.22
N TYR A 46 -4.61 -13.63 10.25
CA TYR A 46 -4.19 -12.25 10.14
C TYR A 46 -3.38 -11.86 11.38
N TYR A 47 -2.56 -10.83 11.23
CA TYR A 47 -1.84 -10.17 12.30
C TYR A 47 -1.99 -8.66 12.11
N PRO A 48 -2.82 -7.95 12.91
CA PRO A 48 -3.12 -6.54 12.68
C PRO A 48 -1.93 -5.68 13.11
N VAL A 49 -0.95 -5.53 12.22
CA VAL A 49 0.36 -4.94 12.52
C VAL A 49 0.25 -3.52 13.06
N TYR A 50 -0.69 -2.73 12.57
CA TYR A 50 -0.93 -1.36 13.04
C TYR A 50 -1.73 -1.29 14.35
N ALA A 51 -2.23 -2.41 14.87
CA ALA A 51 -2.85 -2.48 16.20
C ALA A 51 -1.88 -3.08 17.23
N ASP A 52 -1.16 -4.14 16.86
CA ASP A 52 -0.31 -4.91 17.78
C ASP A 52 1.18 -4.52 17.73
N GLY A 53 1.62 -3.85 16.66
CA GLY A 53 3.00 -3.40 16.49
C GLY A 53 3.92 -4.48 15.91
N PRO A 54 5.22 -4.50 16.27
CA PRO A 54 6.21 -5.35 15.62
C PRO A 54 5.90 -6.84 15.82
N ALA A 55 6.21 -7.63 14.80
CA ALA A 55 6.10 -9.08 14.81
C ALA A 55 7.39 -9.73 14.32
N PRO A 56 7.95 -10.72 15.05
CA PRO A 56 9.14 -11.43 14.62
C PRO A 56 8.99 -11.96 13.19
N ARG A 57 10.03 -11.78 12.38
CA ARG A 57 10.10 -12.20 10.96
C ARG A 57 9.09 -11.53 10.04
N ILE A 58 8.36 -10.52 10.50
CA ILE A 58 7.34 -9.82 9.72
C ILE A 58 7.63 -8.32 9.69
N CYS A 59 7.49 -7.64 10.83
CA CYS A 59 7.59 -6.19 10.93
C CYS A 59 8.47 -5.82 12.14
N LEU A 60 9.43 -4.93 11.93
CA LEU A 60 10.32 -4.44 12.99
C LEU A 60 9.93 -3.05 13.52
N ALA A 61 8.84 -2.49 13.00
CA ALA A 61 8.41 -1.12 13.28
C ALA A 61 7.15 -1.08 14.15
N TYR A 62 6.70 0.14 14.45
CA TYR A 62 5.43 0.45 15.13
C TYR A 62 5.35 -0.05 16.57
N ASP A 63 6.33 0.27 17.42
CA ASP A 63 6.28 -0.05 18.85
C ASP A 63 4.96 0.39 19.49
N GLY A 64 4.13 -0.57 19.91
CA GLY A 64 2.80 -0.33 20.50
C GLY A 64 1.66 -0.10 19.50
N GLY A 65 1.91 -0.30 18.20
CA GLY A 65 0.95 -0.08 17.12
C GLY A 65 0.75 1.40 16.77
N LEU A 66 -0.10 1.65 15.77
CA LEU A 66 -0.53 2.98 15.32
C LEU A 66 -2.00 3.27 15.70
N GLY A 67 -2.54 2.50 16.65
CA GLY A 67 -3.91 2.62 17.13
C GLY A 67 -4.96 2.21 16.11
N ALA A 68 -4.63 1.25 15.23
CA ALA A 68 -5.62 0.55 14.42
C ALA A 68 -6.46 -0.41 15.28
N SER A 69 -7.59 -0.87 14.72
CA SER A 69 -8.40 -1.93 15.33
C SER A 69 -7.69 -3.28 15.26
N LYS A 70 -7.86 -4.12 16.28
CA LYS A 70 -7.43 -5.54 16.23
C LYS A 70 -8.32 -6.38 15.32
N THR A 71 -9.53 -5.90 15.03
CA THR A 71 -10.42 -6.53 14.06
C THR A 71 -10.06 -6.02 12.68
N MET A 72 -9.56 -6.90 11.81
CA MET A 72 -9.24 -6.57 10.43
C MET A 72 -10.48 -6.67 9.57
N LEU A 73 -10.83 -5.59 8.87
CA LEU A 73 -11.99 -5.55 7.97
C LEU A 73 -11.52 -5.58 6.52
N VAL A 74 -12.30 -6.20 5.63
CA VAL A 74 -12.12 -6.14 4.17
C VAL A 74 -13.49 -6.14 3.50
N ARG A 75 -13.57 -5.82 2.21
CA ARG A 75 -14.82 -6.02 1.44
C ARG A 75 -15.08 -7.52 1.24
N THR A 76 -16.34 -7.93 1.14
CA THR A 76 -16.71 -9.34 0.94
C THR A 76 -16.03 -10.00 -0.29
N PRO A 77 -15.91 -9.33 -1.46
CA PRO A 77 -15.19 -9.91 -2.59
C PRO A 77 -13.68 -10.10 -2.34
N VAL A 78 -13.07 -9.25 -1.50
CA VAL A 78 -11.68 -9.35 -1.06
C VAL A 78 -11.49 -10.60 -0.21
N GLU A 79 -12.36 -10.82 0.78
CA GLU A 79 -12.34 -12.04 1.60
C GLU A 79 -12.44 -13.31 0.72
N ALA A 80 -13.37 -13.32 -0.24
CA ALA A 80 -13.51 -14.43 -1.18
C ALA A 80 -12.25 -14.64 -2.05
N ALA A 81 -11.56 -13.56 -2.44
CA ALA A 81 -10.31 -13.63 -3.19
C ALA A 81 -9.17 -14.22 -2.34
N ILE A 82 -9.07 -13.84 -1.07
CA ILE A 82 -8.11 -14.40 -0.11
C ILE A 82 -8.32 -15.92 0.02
N HIS A 83 -9.56 -16.39 0.15
CA HIS A 83 -9.86 -17.83 0.19
C HIS A 83 -9.40 -18.56 -1.07
N ARG A 84 -9.67 -17.99 -2.25
CA ARG A 84 -9.19 -18.57 -3.51
C ARG A 84 -7.65 -18.57 -3.59
N ALA A 85 -6.99 -17.54 -3.09
CA ALA A 85 -5.53 -17.45 -3.11
C ALA A 85 -4.92 -18.51 -2.19
N ASN A 86 -5.47 -18.67 -0.98
CA ASN A 86 -5.09 -19.73 -0.05
C ASN A 86 -5.32 -21.13 -0.62
N HIS A 87 -6.41 -21.35 -1.35
CA HIS A 87 -6.63 -22.62 -2.04
C HIS A 87 -5.52 -22.93 -3.07
N VAL A 88 -5.05 -21.91 -3.81
CA VAL A 88 -3.93 -22.08 -4.74
C VAL A 88 -2.62 -22.32 -4.00
N LEU A 89 -2.31 -21.49 -2.99
CA LEU A 89 -1.08 -21.55 -2.21
C LEU A 89 -0.93 -22.87 -1.43
N HIS A 90 -2.03 -23.48 -1.00
CA HIS A 90 -2.00 -24.75 -0.27
C HIS A 90 -1.32 -25.87 -1.07
N MET A 91 -1.44 -25.86 -2.40
CA MET A 91 -0.73 -26.80 -3.28
C MET A 91 0.80 -26.66 -3.22
N TYR A 92 1.30 -25.53 -2.69
CA TYR A 92 2.71 -25.19 -2.55
C TYR A 92 3.17 -25.21 -1.08
N GLY A 93 2.35 -25.74 -0.16
CA GLY A 93 2.67 -25.70 1.27
C GLY A 93 2.75 -24.27 1.82
N ARG A 94 2.00 -23.35 1.23
CA ARG A 94 1.92 -21.94 1.65
C ARG A 94 0.49 -21.54 1.95
N ARG A 95 0.36 -20.43 2.69
CA ARG A 95 -0.89 -19.70 2.88
C ARG A 95 -0.57 -18.22 3.12
N LEU A 96 -1.57 -17.38 3.00
CA LEU A 96 -1.49 -15.96 3.31
C LEU A 96 -1.59 -15.75 4.83
N LEU A 97 -0.80 -14.79 5.32
CA LEU A 97 -1.04 -14.08 6.56
C LEU A 97 -1.32 -12.63 6.21
N ILE A 98 -2.52 -12.15 6.55
CA ILE A 98 -2.95 -10.79 6.24
C ILE A 98 -2.44 -9.85 7.34
N LEU A 99 -1.76 -8.77 6.94
CA LEU A 99 -1.12 -7.81 7.84
C LEU A 99 -1.93 -6.52 7.98
N ASP A 100 -2.58 -6.10 6.89
CA ASP A 100 -3.50 -4.97 6.87
C ASP A 100 -4.64 -5.22 5.86
N GLY A 101 -5.77 -4.56 6.09
CA GLY A 101 -6.94 -4.58 5.23
C GLY A 101 -7.52 -3.18 5.12
N PHE A 102 -8.75 -2.98 5.55
CA PHE A 102 -9.34 -1.66 5.68
C PHE A 102 -8.59 -0.81 6.71
N ARG A 103 -8.23 0.42 6.30
CA ARG A 103 -7.52 1.38 7.14
C ARG A 103 -8.39 2.61 7.40
N PHE A 104 -8.60 2.93 8.68
CA PHE A 104 -9.21 4.21 9.05
C PHE A 104 -8.32 5.36 8.62
N MET A 105 -8.93 6.47 8.20
CA MET A 105 -8.22 7.71 7.85
C MET A 105 -7.27 8.18 8.95
N GLU A 106 -7.65 8.01 10.23
CA GLU A 106 -6.80 8.36 11.36
C GLU A 106 -5.59 7.43 11.51
N THR A 107 -5.75 6.13 11.25
CA THR A 107 -4.63 5.17 11.20
C THR A 107 -3.70 5.49 10.04
N GLN A 108 -4.26 5.77 8.87
CA GLN A 108 -3.54 6.21 7.67
C GLN A 108 -2.69 7.45 7.97
N ARG A 109 -3.28 8.47 8.59
CA ARG A 109 -2.58 9.69 9.03
C ARG A 109 -1.42 9.37 9.96
N ARG A 110 -1.61 8.52 10.96
CA ARG A 110 -0.57 8.14 11.92
C ARG A 110 0.57 7.34 11.28
N LEU A 111 0.27 6.48 10.31
CA LEU A 111 1.27 5.77 9.52
C LEU A 111 2.14 6.74 8.73
N TRP A 112 1.51 7.65 7.98
CA TRP A 112 2.24 8.70 7.27
C TRP A 112 3.09 9.55 8.23
N GLN A 113 2.55 9.93 9.40
CA GLN A 113 3.31 10.68 10.41
C GLN A 113 4.53 9.91 10.91
N TYR A 114 4.36 8.62 11.23
CA TYR A 114 5.45 7.77 11.69
C TYR A 114 6.59 7.73 10.68
N LEU A 115 6.27 7.47 9.40
CA LEU A 115 7.25 7.42 8.32
C LEU A 115 7.89 8.78 8.08
N PHE A 116 7.11 9.87 8.13
CA PHE A 116 7.64 11.22 8.03
C PHE A 116 8.69 11.51 9.12
N PHE A 117 8.41 11.15 10.37
CA PHE A 117 9.35 11.36 11.47
C PHE A 117 10.59 10.45 11.37
N GLN A 118 10.44 9.23 10.86
CA GLN A 118 11.61 8.38 10.56
C GLN A 118 12.53 9.02 9.50
N ILE A 119 11.96 9.57 8.43
CA ILE A 119 12.73 10.25 7.37
C ILE A 119 13.35 11.57 7.88
N LEU A 120 12.62 12.28 8.74
CA LEU A 120 13.08 13.54 9.33
C LEU A 120 14.29 13.30 10.25
N GLY A 121 14.30 12.19 10.99
CA GLY A 121 15.31 11.84 11.99
C GLY A 121 15.25 12.77 13.20
N ASP A 122 16.41 13.18 13.72
CA ASP A 122 16.51 14.08 14.87
C ASP A 122 16.21 15.55 14.57
N ARG A 123 15.94 15.89 13.30
CA ARG A 123 15.63 17.27 12.89
C ARG A 123 14.23 17.66 13.34
N GLN A 124 14.03 18.93 13.65
CA GLN A 124 12.66 19.46 13.77
C GLN A 124 12.16 19.88 12.39
N TYR A 125 10.86 19.67 12.10
CA TYR A 125 10.32 20.01 10.77
C TYR A 125 10.34 21.52 10.47
N ASN A 126 10.47 22.38 11.50
CA ASN A 126 10.67 23.83 11.34
C ASN A 126 12.13 24.20 11.01
N GLN A 127 13.06 23.24 11.02
CA GLN A 127 14.48 23.44 10.67
C GLN A 127 14.78 23.03 9.23
N VAL A 128 13.84 22.43 8.51
CA VAL A 128 14.00 22.04 7.11
C VAL A 128 13.37 23.09 6.19
N THR A 129 13.91 23.21 4.98
CA THR A 129 13.32 24.07 3.95
C THR A 129 11.96 23.54 3.49
N THR A 130 11.12 24.39 2.89
CA THR A 130 9.84 23.96 2.28
C THR A 130 10.04 22.85 1.26
N THR A 131 11.09 22.91 0.43
CA THR A 131 11.42 21.86 -0.54
C THR A 131 11.72 20.54 0.16
N GLU A 132 12.57 20.55 1.19
CA GLU A 132 12.90 19.36 1.96
C GLU A 132 11.67 18.77 2.67
N PHE A 133 10.86 19.62 3.30
CA PHE A 133 9.61 19.22 3.94
C PHE A 133 8.69 18.48 2.94
N LEU A 134 8.50 19.04 1.75
CA LEU A 134 7.70 18.43 0.70
C LEU A 134 8.31 17.11 0.21
N ARG A 135 9.63 17.03 -0.02
CA ARG A 135 10.29 15.76 -0.40
C ARG A 135 10.10 14.67 0.64
N MET A 136 10.26 14.99 1.92
CA MET A 136 10.08 14.03 3.01
C MET A 136 8.62 13.57 3.10
N GLY A 137 7.66 14.49 2.95
CA GLY A 137 6.25 14.16 2.94
C GLY A 137 5.81 13.30 1.76
N MET A 138 6.32 13.59 0.56
CA MET A 138 6.13 12.75 -0.63
C MET A 138 6.79 11.38 -0.44
N ARG A 139 7.97 11.31 0.17
CA ARG A 139 8.62 10.03 0.45
C ARG A 139 7.88 9.19 1.49
N ALA A 140 7.29 9.82 2.51
CA ALA A 140 6.40 9.14 3.44
C ALA A 140 5.10 8.69 2.76
N ASP A 141 4.64 9.44 1.76
CA ASP A 141 3.46 9.12 0.96
C ASP A 141 3.62 7.87 0.10
N ASP A 142 4.84 7.60 -0.40
CA ASP A 142 5.18 6.41 -1.19
C ASP A 142 4.82 5.08 -0.51
N ILE A 143 4.66 5.07 0.83
CA ILE A 143 4.38 3.87 1.64
C ILE A 143 3.11 4.11 2.45
N GLY A 144 3.15 5.15 3.28
CA GLY A 144 2.15 5.37 4.30
C GLY A 144 0.89 6.06 3.82
N SER A 145 0.86 6.54 2.57
CA SER A 145 -0.19 7.33 1.93
C SER A 145 -0.84 8.41 2.83
N PHE A 146 -0.69 9.71 2.55
CA PHE A 146 -1.35 10.75 3.35
C PHE A 146 -2.87 10.71 3.19
N ALA A 147 -3.59 11.22 4.20
CA ALA A 147 -5.01 11.56 4.08
C ALA A 147 -5.17 12.94 3.44
N ALA A 148 -5.91 13.06 2.33
CA ALA A 148 -6.10 14.33 1.64
C ALA A 148 -6.96 15.32 2.45
N LEU A 149 -6.94 16.59 2.06
CA LEU A 149 -7.77 17.64 2.66
C LEU A 149 -9.15 17.69 2.01
N ALA A 150 -10.18 17.93 2.82
CA ALA A 150 -11.53 18.17 2.33
C ALA A 150 -11.60 19.48 1.51
N GLN A 151 -12.26 19.43 0.36
CA GLN A 151 -12.46 20.59 -0.50
C GLN A 151 -13.61 21.45 0.05
N ASN A 152 -13.28 22.44 0.88
CA ASN A 152 -14.23 23.37 1.49
C ASN A 152 -13.70 24.81 1.50
N ASP A 153 -14.55 25.78 1.88
CA ASP A 153 -14.18 27.21 1.89
C ASP A 153 -12.95 27.49 2.78
N ARG A 154 -12.79 26.74 3.87
CA ARG A 154 -11.63 26.89 4.77
C ARG A 154 -10.32 26.52 4.06
N LEU A 155 -10.33 25.51 3.19
CA LEU A 155 -9.14 25.16 2.41
C LEU A 155 -8.69 26.31 1.52
N ALA A 156 -9.64 26.99 0.85
CA ALA A 156 -9.34 28.15 0.02
C ALA A 156 -8.73 29.30 0.83
N GLU A 157 -9.28 29.60 2.02
CA GLU A 157 -8.75 30.63 2.91
C GLU A 157 -7.31 30.33 3.38
N TYR A 158 -7.04 29.08 3.78
CA TYR A 158 -5.70 28.66 4.18
C TYR A 158 -4.71 28.65 3.01
N HIS A 159 -5.17 28.29 1.82
CA HIS A 159 -4.38 28.36 0.60
C HIS A 159 -3.96 29.81 0.30
N ASP A 160 -4.89 30.76 0.33
CA ASP A 160 -4.61 32.18 0.10
C ASP A 160 -3.69 32.79 1.17
N LEU A 161 -3.85 32.38 2.43
CA LEU A 161 -2.95 32.77 3.51
C LEU A 161 -1.54 32.23 3.26
N LEU A 162 -1.42 30.94 2.97
CA LEU A 162 -0.14 30.28 2.72
C LEU A 162 0.58 30.91 1.52
N MET A 163 -0.14 31.22 0.44
CA MET A 163 0.42 31.87 -0.74
C MET A 163 0.94 33.27 -0.41
N ARG A 164 0.27 34.04 0.44
CA ARG A 164 0.78 35.35 0.89
C ARG A 164 2.05 35.25 1.75
N GLU A 165 2.12 34.25 2.63
CA GLU A 165 3.23 34.11 3.57
C GLU A 165 4.45 33.37 3.00
N LYS A 166 4.23 32.42 2.10
CA LYS A 166 5.26 31.46 1.62
C LYS A 166 5.39 31.37 0.10
N ALA A 167 4.84 32.29 -0.70
CA ALA A 167 4.91 32.25 -2.17
C ALA A 167 6.32 32.00 -2.72
N ASN A 168 7.35 32.71 -2.22
CA ASN A 168 8.72 32.56 -2.71
C ASN A 168 9.29 31.16 -2.42
N ASP A 169 9.00 30.61 -1.23
CA ASP A 169 9.44 29.26 -0.85
C ASP A 169 8.72 28.19 -1.67
N LEU A 170 7.41 28.34 -1.86
CA LEU A 170 6.59 27.44 -2.66
C LEU A 170 6.99 27.48 -4.14
N LEU A 171 7.26 28.66 -4.71
CA LEU A 171 7.72 28.81 -6.09
C LEU A 171 9.08 28.12 -6.32
N ARG A 172 9.98 28.21 -5.33
CA ARG A 172 11.26 27.48 -5.37
C ARG A 172 11.03 25.98 -5.32
N ALA A 173 10.25 25.50 -4.35
CA ALA A 173 9.95 24.08 -4.20
C ALA A 173 9.24 23.52 -5.45
N SER A 174 8.29 24.25 -6.03
CA SER A 174 7.55 23.82 -7.21
C SER A 174 8.48 23.61 -8.42
N ARG A 175 9.47 24.50 -8.61
CA ARG A 175 10.49 24.35 -9.65
C ARG A 175 11.40 23.15 -9.41
N GLU A 176 11.86 22.96 -8.17
CA GLU A 176 12.75 21.87 -7.79
C GLU A 176 12.08 20.49 -7.80
N LEU A 177 10.77 20.43 -7.59
CA LEU A 177 9.98 19.20 -7.55
C LEU A 177 9.19 18.97 -8.85
N HIS A 178 9.30 19.87 -9.81
CA HIS A 178 8.58 19.82 -11.09
C HIS A 178 7.05 19.71 -10.93
N ILE A 179 6.49 20.45 -9.97
CA ILE A 179 5.04 20.57 -9.72
C ILE A 179 4.60 22.03 -9.87
N THR A 180 3.30 22.27 -9.95
CA THR A 180 2.73 23.63 -9.90
C THR A 180 2.86 24.22 -8.51
N ILE A 181 2.79 25.55 -8.41
CA ILE A 181 2.82 26.23 -7.11
C ILE A 181 1.60 25.86 -6.25
N ASP A 182 0.43 25.70 -6.88
CA ASP A 182 -0.80 25.30 -6.20
C ASP A 182 -0.71 23.86 -5.67
N GLN A 183 -0.14 22.93 -6.45
CA GLN A 183 0.16 21.57 -5.97
C GLN A 183 1.12 21.60 -4.77
N ALA A 184 2.17 22.42 -4.82
CA ALA A 184 3.10 22.58 -3.71
C ALA A 184 2.40 23.12 -2.45
N ALA A 185 1.52 24.10 -2.61
CA ALA A 185 0.72 24.68 -1.52
C ALA A 185 -0.24 23.66 -0.91
N LEU A 186 -0.98 22.92 -1.74
CA LEU A 186 -1.90 21.87 -1.30
C LEU A 186 -1.17 20.73 -0.57
N LEU A 187 -0.04 20.26 -1.10
CA LEU A 187 0.78 19.25 -0.41
C LEU A 187 1.29 19.78 0.93
N PHE A 188 1.75 21.03 0.98
CA PHE A 188 2.22 21.63 2.22
C PHE A 188 1.12 21.65 3.30
N LEU A 189 -0.08 22.17 2.97
CA LEU A 189 -1.21 22.20 3.89
C LEU A 189 -1.62 20.79 4.31
N THR A 190 -1.62 19.84 3.38
CA THR A 190 -1.99 18.44 3.63
C THR A 190 -1.02 17.79 4.61
N PHE A 191 0.28 17.97 4.42
CA PHE A 191 1.31 17.43 5.31
C PHE A 191 1.26 18.09 6.69
N VAL A 192 1.07 19.40 6.77
CA VAL A 192 0.87 20.11 8.05
C VAL A 192 -0.35 19.55 8.78
N ARG A 193 -1.45 19.30 8.07
CA ARG A 193 -2.64 18.68 8.66
C ARG A 193 -2.40 17.25 9.12
N ASN A 194 -1.73 16.43 8.30
CA ASN A 194 -1.39 15.06 8.69
C ASN A 194 -0.48 15.04 9.92
N LEU A 195 0.39 16.04 10.10
CA LEU A 195 1.18 16.26 11.32
C LEU A 195 0.35 16.67 12.56
N GLY A 196 -0.98 16.82 12.43
CA GLY A 196 -1.87 17.22 13.52
C GLY A 196 -1.89 18.74 13.76
N ASN A 197 -1.29 19.53 12.87
CA ASN A 197 -1.28 20.98 12.95
C ASN A 197 -2.38 21.53 12.04
N ASN A 198 -2.97 22.68 12.39
CA ASN A 198 -4.11 23.32 11.71
C ASN A 198 -5.48 22.66 11.89
N GLU A 199 -6.52 23.45 11.57
CA GLU A 199 -7.94 23.12 11.75
C GLU A 199 -8.61 22.62 10.46
N LEU A 200 -7.84 22.31 9.42
CA LEU A 200 -8.39 21.80 8.16
C LEU A 200 -8.96 20.40 8.35
N GLU A 201 -10.02 20.08 7.62
CA GLU A 201 -10.64 18.76 7.69
C GLU A 201 -9.93 17.81 6.73
N LEU A 202 -9.77 16.56 7.15
CA LEU A 202 -9.31 15.49 6.26
C LEU A 202 -10.51 14.94 5.49
N ASP A 203 -10.29 14.64 4.22
CA ASP A 203 -11.29 14.09 3.33
C ASP A 203 -11.44 12.59 3.56
N VAL A 204 -12.50 12.19 4.26
CA VAL A 204 -12.86 10.77 4.46
C VAL A 204 -13.23 10.05 3.16
N THR A 205 -13.46 10.80 2.07
CA THR A 205 -13.73 10.27 0.73
C THR A 205 -12.45 10.08 -0.09
N SER A 206 -11.32 10.62 0.37
CA SER A 206 -10.03 10.54 -0.31
C SER A 206 -9.66 9.10 -0.63
N ASN A 207 -9.35 8.84 -1.90
CA ASN A 207 -9.03 7.51 -2.39
C ASN A 207 -7.66 7.04 -1.89
N THR A 208 -7.65 6.32 -0.77
CA THR A 208 -6.56 5.45 -0.35
C THR A 208 -6.95 4.00 -0.61
N ALA A 209 -6.01 3.20 -1.11
CA ALA A 209 -6.26 1.80 -1.49
C ALA A 209 -6.85 0.97 -0.33
N HIS A 210 -6.36 1.20 0.89
CA HIS A 210 -6.88 0.57 2.10
C HIS A 210 -8.14 1.23 2.65
N GLY A 211 -8.35 2.53 2.43
CA GLY A 211 -9.53 3.26 2.91
C GLY A 211 -10.85 2.76 2.34
N GLY A 212 -10.82 2.07 1.20
CA GLY A 212 -11.98 1.41 0.59
C GLY A 212 -12.22 -0.01 1.09
N GLY A 213 -11.29 -0.60 1.85
CA GLY A 213 -11.30 -2.01 2.25
C GLY A 213 -11.00 -2.98 1.10
N GLY A 214 -10.41 -2.46 0.03
CA GLY A 214 -10.19 -3.14 -1.23
C GLY A 214 -8.79 -3.68 -1.49
N ALA A 215 -7.83 -3.08 -0.81
CA ALA A 215 -6.48 -3.55 -0.73
C ALA A 215 -6.28 -4.43 0.51
N ILE A 216 -5.27 -5.28 0.43
CA ILE A 216 -4.69 -5.96 1.59
C ILE A 216 -3.18 -5.85 1.52
N ASP A 217 -2.57 -5.88 2.69
CA ASP A 217 -1.17 -6.23 2.83
C ASP A 217 -1.08 -7.66 3.32
N ALA A 218 -0.26 -8.47 2.67
CA ALA A 218 -0.10 -9.86 3.05
C ALA A 218 1.34 -10.34 2.84
N ILE A 219 1.68 -11.40 3.55
CA ILE A 219 2.88 -12.18 3.32
C ILE A 219 2.52 -13.66 3.18
N LEU A 220 3.48 -14.46 2.71
CA LEU A 220 3.37 -15.90 2.76
C LEU A 220 3.84 -16.42 4.12
N VAL A 221 3.15 -17.44 4.63
CA VAL A 221 3.61 -18.29 5.71
C VAL A 221 3.58 -19.75 5.26
N ASP A 222 4.41 -20.56 5.89
CA ASP A 222 4.38 -22.01 5.73
C ASP A 222 3.04 -22.57 6.27
N ALA A 223 2.40 -23.44 5.50
CA ALA A 223 1.05 -23.90 5.83
C ALA A 223 0.99 -24.88 7.01
N GLU A 224 2.11 -25.51 7.37
CA GLU A 224 2.17 -26.49 8.47
C GLU A 224 2.67 -25.85 9.76
N THR A 225 3.63 -24.94 9.65
CA THR A 225 4.35 -24.36 10.82
C THR A 225 3.92 -22.94 11.16
N ASP A 226 3.15 -22.28 10.30
CA ASP A 226 2.77 -20.87 10.41
C ASP A 226 3.95 -19.89 10.43
N GLU A 227 5.15 -20.36 10.09
CA GLU A 227 6.35 -19.54 10.05
C GLU A 227 6.35 -18.63 8.80
N PRO A 228 6.63 -17.32 8.93
CA PRO A 228 6.78 -16.41 7.80
C PRO A 228 7.83 -16.89 6.81
N THR A 229 7.59 -16.65 5.52
CA THR A 229 8.61 -16.86 4.49
C THR A 229 9.48 -15.62 4.32
N LEU A 230 10.70 -15.83 3.82
CA LEU A 230 11.65 -14.74 3.61
C LEU A 230 11.35 -14.01 2.28
N LEU A 231 10.69 -12.86 2.35
CA LEU A 231 10.47 -11.97 1.21
C LEU A 231 11.61 -10.95 1.00
N GLY A 232 12.71 -11.06 1.74
CA GLY A 232 13.93 -10.24 1.60
C GLY A 232 13.90 -8.90 2.32
N VAL A 233 12.75 -8.43 2.78
CA VAL A 233 12.61 -7.17 3.53
C VAL A 233 11.52 -7.32 4.59
N PRO A 234 11.57 -6.59 5.71
CA PRO A 234 10.43 -6.51 6.61
C PRO A 234 9.25 -5.81 5.94
N PHE A 235 8.04 -6.07 6.43
CA PHE A 235 6.84 -5.32 6.09
C PHE A 235 7.05 -3.81 6.35
N ASP A 236 6.55 -2.98 5.43
CA ASP A 236 6.74 -1.52 5.37
C ASP A 236 8.19 -1.04 5.25
N TYR A 237 9.10 -1.88 4.75
CA TYR A 237 10.46 -1.43 4.45
C TYR A 237 10.50 -0.37 3.34
N ALA A 238 11.08 0.79 3.64
CA ALA A 238 11.11 1.97 2.76
C ALA A 238 12.28 2.01 1.76
N GLY A 239 12.77 0.86 1.29
CA GLY A 239 13.94 0.76 0.40
C GLY A 239 13.63 0.16 -0.96
N THR A 240 14.54 0.34 -1.93
CA THR A 240 14.41 -0.25 -3.27
C THR A 240 14.26 -1.78 -3.27
N PRO A 241 14.81 -2.55 -2.32
CA PRO A 241 14.55 -4.00 -2.22
C PRO A 241 13.08 -4.38 -2.00
N SER A 242 12.21 -3.46 -1.56
CA SER A 242 10.77 -3.74 -1.40
C SER A 242 10.06 -3.92 -2.72
N ALA A 243 10.60 -3.35 -3.81
CA ALA A 243 9.97 -3.44 -5.13
C ALA A 243 9.84 -4.90 -5.57
N MET A 244 8.65 -5.29 -6.05
CA MET A 244 8.33 -6.69 -6.40
C MET A 244 9.37 -7.30 -7.36
N ARG A 245 9.84 -6.50 -8.32
CA ARG A 245 10.80 -6.92 -9.35
C ARG A 245 12.27 -6.85 -8.93
N PHE A 246 12.60 -6.34 -7.75
CA PHE A 246 14.00 -6.11 -7.36
C PHE A 246 14.84 -7.40 -7.43
N PHE A 247 14.29 -8.52 -6.96
CA PHE A 247 14.98 -9.82 -6.96
C PHE A 247 14.89 -10.57 -8.30
N GLU A 248 14.23 -10.02 -9.32
CA GLU A 248 14.20 -10.61 -10.66
C GLU A 248 15.50 -10.41 -11.42
N ASP A 249 16.25 -9.35 -11.09
CA ASP A 249 17.52 -9.00 -11.74
C ASP A 249 18.70 -9.51 -10.90
N PRO A 250 19.50 -10.48 -11.40
CA PRO A 250 20.66 -10.99 -10.68
C PRO A 250 21.73 -9.91 -10.41
N ASP A 251 21.77 -8.83 -11.19
CA ASP A 251 22.73 -7.73 -10.99
C ASP A 251 22.41 -6.93 -9.70
N ASN A 252 21.21 -7.09 -9.14
CA ASN A 252 20.82 -6.47 -7.86
C ASN A 252 21.38 -7.21 -6.63
N LEU A 253 22.06 -8.35 -6.78
CA LEU A 253 22.68 -9.06 -5.65
C LEU A 253 23.70 -8.18 -4.91
N GLY A 254 24.62 -7.53 -5.64
CA GLY A 254 25.63 -6.63 -5.05
C GLY A 254 25.01 -5.44 -4.33
N PRO A 255 24.12 -4.66 -4.98
CA PRO A 255 23.37 -3.57 -4.32
C PRO A 255 22.58 -4.03 -3.08
N TYR A 256 22.00 -5.22 -3.09
CA TYR A 256 21.28 -5.75 -1.93
C TYR A 256 22.22 -6.13 -0.78
N GLN A 257 23.36 -6.75 -1.08
CA GLN A 257 24.41 -7.01 -0.08
C GLN A 257 24.88 -5.70 0.57
N GLU A 258 25.12 -4.67 -0.24
CA GLU A 258 25.49 -3.34 0.26
C GLU A 258 24.39 -2.71 1.12
N ALA A 259 23.13 -2.79 0.69
CA ALA A 259 21.99 -2.33 1.47
C ALA A 259 21.92 -3.03 2.83
N VAL A 260 22.10 -4.35 2.88
CA VAL A 260 22.15 -5.12 4.14
C VAL A 260 23.33 -4.67 5.02
N VAL A 261 24.52 -4.43 4.46
CA VAL A 261 25.68 -3.94 5.24
C VAL A 261 25.42 -2.53 5.81
N ASN A 262 24.69 -1.69 5.10
CA ASN A 262 24.48 -0.29 5.48
C ASN A 262 23.20 -0.07 6.31
N ASP A 263 22.23 -0.99 6.25
CA ASP A 263 20.93 -0.88 6.90
C ASP A 263 20.77 -1.86 8.08
N PRO A 264 20.80 -1.36 9.35
CA PRO A 264 20.61 -2.19 10.53
C PRO A 264 19.27 -2.91 10.59
N MET A 265 18.21 -2.34 10.02
CA MET A 265 16.87 -2.94 9.99
C MET A 265 16.89 -4.20 9.13
N LEU A 266 17.49 -4.13 7.94
CA LEU A 266 17.63 -5.30 7.06
C LEU A 266 18.47 -6.40 7.71
N ARG A 267 19.61 -6.07 8.35
CA ARG A 267 20.41 -7.08 9.06
C ARG A 267 19.63 -7.75 10.18
N THR A 268 18.92 -6.95 10.97
CA THR A 268 18.14 -7.46 12.09
C THR A 268 17.06 -8.40 11.56
N PHE A 269 16.32 -7.99 10.53
CA PHE A 269 15.30 -8.81 9.89
C PHE A 269 15.86 -10.13 9.35
N LEU A 270 16.93 -10.07 8.55
CA LEU A 270 17.55 -11.27 7.95
C LEU A 270 18.10 -12.24 9.01
N SER A 271 18.66 -11.73 10.10
CA SER A 271 19.16 -12.57 11.18
C SER A 271 18.04 -13.35 11.90
N GLN A 272 16.80 -12.87 11.90
CA GLN A 272 15.65 -13.61 12.43
C GLN A 272 15.34 -14.87 11.60
N PHE A 273 15.75 -14.90 10.33
CA PHE A 273 15.68 -16.07 9.44
C PHE A 273 16.97 -16.91 9.45
N GLY A 274 17.94 -16.59 10.32
CA GLY A 274 19.24 -17.26 10.35
C GLY A 274 20.15 -16.91 9.17
N VAL A 275 19.85 -15.82 8.45
CA VAL A 275 20.69 -15.33 7.34
C VAL A 275 21.75 -14.39 7.90
N THR A 276 23.01 -14.84 7.91
CA THR A 276 24.17 -14.01 8.29
C THR A 276 24.78 -13.29 7.10
N ASP A 277 24.77 -13.94 5.93
CA ASP A 277 25.34 -13.46 4.69
C ASP A 277 24.35 -13.66 3.55
N VAL A 278 24.17 -12.63 2.71
CA VAL A 278 23.32 -12.73 1.53
C VAL A 278 24.10 -13.38 0.41
N THR A 279 23.86 -14.67 0.20
CA THR A 279 24.42 -15.45 -0.93
C THR A 279 23.49 -15.39 -2.15
N ALA A 280 23.97 -15.86 -3.30
CA ALA A 280 23.13 -16.05 -4.48
C ALA A 280 21.95 -17.01 -4.21
N ASP A 281 22.14 -18.02 -3.36
CA ASP A 281 21.07 -18.97 -3.01
C ASP A 281 19.97 -18.30 -2.18
N VAL A 282 20.33 -17.47 -1.19
CA VAL A 282 19.36 -16.68 -0.42
C VAL A 282 18.59 -15.72 -1.33
N PHE A 283 19.30 -15.04 -2.22
CA PHE A 283 18.70 -14.11 -3.18
C PHE A 283 17.72 -14.81 -4.13
N ASN A 284 18.10 -15.97 -4.68
CA ASN A 284 17.23 -16.78 -5.53
C ASN A 284 16.02 -17.31 -4.76
N ARG A 285 16.17 -17.72 -3.50
CA ARG A 285 15.04 -18.15 -2.66
C ARG A 285 14.04 -17.01 -2.45
N ILE A 286 14.50 -15.80 -2.17
CA ILE A 286 13.63 -14.61 -2.04
C ILE A 286 12.86 -14.38 -3.33
N ARG A 287 13.54 -14.41 -4.47
CA ARG A 287 12.91 -14.28 -5.80
C ARG A 287 11.81 -15.32 -5.99
N ASP A 288 12.09 -16.58 -5.70
CA ASP A 288 11.17 -17.67 -5.97
C ASP A 288 9.91 -17.59 -5.06
N GLU A 289 10.06 -17.19 -3.78
CA GLU A 289 8.92 -16.92 -2.89
C GLU A 289 8.09 -15.72 -3.37
N ARG A 290 8.71 -14.62 -3.82
CA ARG A 290 8.00 -13.48 -4.40
C ARG A 290 7.27 -13.84 -5.69
N ARG A 291 7.86 -14.66 -6.56
CA ARG A 291 7.20 -15.18 -7.76
C ARG A 291 5.99 -16.01 -7.40
N LEU A 292 6.13 -16.97 -6.47
CA LEU A 292 5.01 -17.77 -6.00
C LEU A 292 3.88 -16.88 -5.49
N PHE A 293 4.21 -15.88 -4.67
CA PHE A 293 3.24 -14.92 -4.15
C PHE A 293 2.54 -14.17 -5.28
N PHE A 294 3.30 -13.54 -6.17
CA PHE A 294 2.78 -12.76 -7.29
C PHE A 294 1.86 -13.56 -8.19
N HIS A 295 2.27 -14.76 -8.53
CA HIS A 295 1.54 -15.62 -9.42
C HIS A 295 0.25 -16.20 -8.81
N CYS A 296 0.25 -16.48 -7.51
CA CYS A 296 -0.97 -16.91 -6.82
C CYS A 296 -1.98 -15.76 -6.70
N MET A 297 -1.51 -14.57 -6.35
CA MET A 297 -2.37 -13.40 -6.17
C MET A 297 -2.94 -12.90 -7.50
N THR A 298 -2.11 -12.82 -8.54
CA THR A 298 -2.59 -12.49 -9.88
C THR A 298 -3.59 -13.51 -10.40
N ARG A 299 -3.44 -14.81 -10.12
CA ARG A 299 -4.41 -15.86 -10.52
C ARG A 299 -5.81 -15.65 -9.94
N VAL A 300 -5.93 -15.01 -8.78
CA VAL A 300 -7.25 -14.66 -8.19
C VAL A 300 -7.74 -13.28 -8.59
N GLY A 301 -7.02 -12.63 -9.49
CA GLY A 301 -7.34 -11.36 -10.09
C GLY A 301 -6.91 -10.14 -9.29
N ALA A 302 -5.86 -10.25 -8.46
CA ALA A 302 -5.24 -9.11 -7.82
C ALA A 302 -4.20 -8.42 -8.72
N THR A 303 -4.00 -7.11 -8.51
CA THR A 303 -2.76 -6.39 -8.91
C THR A 303 -1.93 -6.09 -7.68
N HIS A 304 -0.74 -5.56 -7.90
CA HIS A 304 0.21 -5.22 -6.85
C HIS A 304 0.81 -3.85 -7.10
N PHE A 305 1.19 -3.20 -6.01
CA PHE A 305 2.01 -2.02 -6.06
C PHE A 305 3.46 -2.40 -6.26
N PHE A 306 4.04 -1.93 -7.36
CA PHE A 306 5.35 -2.44 -7.83
C PHE A 306 6.49 -2.15 -6.84
N LEU A 307 6.34 -1.14 -5.97
CA LEU A 307 7.30 -0.78 -4.93
C LEU A 307 7.16 -1.59 -3.64
N GLU A 308 6.08 -2.36 -3.49
CA GLU A 308 5.73 -3.07 -2.26
C GLU A 308 5.38 -4.53 -2.54
N CYS A 309 6.27 -5.46 -2.19
CA CYS A 309 6.05 -6.88 -2.47
C CYS A 309 4.91 -7.54 -1.66
N TRP A 310 4.32 -6.82 -0.71
CA TRP A 310 3.24 -7.27 0.17
C TRP A 310 1.87 -6.67 -0.18
N HIS A 311 1.82 -5.58 -0.96
CA HIS A 311 0.60 -4.82 -1.25
C HIS A 311 -0.18 -5.43 -2.40
N TRP A 312 -1.46 -5.72 -2.19
CA TRP A 312 -2.34 -6.30 -3.20
C TRP A 312 -3.67 -5.56 -3.28
N ASN A 313 -4.02 -5.14 -4.48
CA ASN A 313 -5.34 -4.61 -4.80
C ASN A 313 -6.18 -5.73 -5.40
N MET A 314 -7.31 -6.07 -4.78
CA MET A 314 -8.14 -7.17 -5.25
C MET A 314 -9.17 -6.72 -6.29
N GLY A 315 -9.45 -7.58 -7.28
CA GLY A 315 -10.63 -7.47 -8.14
C GLY A 315 -10.42 -6.82 -9.51
N ASN A 316 -9.26 -6.99 -10.17
CA ASN A 316 -8.89 -6.15 -11.31
C ASN A 316 -8.29 -6.86 -12.54
N GLN A 317 -7.98 -8.16 -12.54
CA GLN A 317 -7.34 -8.77 -13.72
C GLN A 317 -8.17 -8.70 -15.00
N PHE A 318 -9.49 -8.76 -14.91
CA PHE A 318 -10.35 -8.65 -16.11
C PHE A 318 -10.45 -7.20 -16.63
N GLY A 319 -10.31 -6.20 -15.76
CA GLY A 319 -10.19 -4.80 -16.16
C GLY A 319 -8.84 -4.48 -16.80
N GLY A 320 -7.75 -5.07 -16.29
CA GLY A 320 -6.39 -4.85 -16.81
C GLY A 320 -6.17 -5.39 -18.24
N LYS A 321 -6.78 -6.53 -18.61
CA LYS A 321 -6.63 -7.10 -19.97
C LYS A 321 -7.33 -6.29 -21.06
N HIS A 322 -8.38 -5.53 -20.75
CA HIS A 322 -9.03 -4.63 -21.70
C HIS A 322 -8.37 -3.24 -21.77
N PHE A 323 -7.67 -2.82 -20.71
CA PHE A 323 -6.99 -1.52 -20.64
C PHE A 323 -5.69 -1.44 -21.44
N ALA A 324 -5.00 -2.56 -21.67
CA ALA A 324 -3.78 -2.62 -22.49
C ALA A 324 -3.99 -2.19 -23.97
N ALA A 325 -5.24 -2.00 -24.41
CA ALA A 325 -5.59 -1.53 -25.74
C ALA A 325 -5.88 -0.01 -25.81
N MET A 326 -5.87 0.73 -24.69
CA MET A 326 -6.16 2.16 -24.68
C MET A 326 -4.89 3.01 -24.53
N PRO A 327 -4.64 3.97 -25.44
CA PRO A 327 -3.60 4.98 -25.20
C PRO A 327 -4.02 5.82 -23.99
N PHE A 328 -3.11 6.05 -23.04
CA PHE A 328 -3.26 6.86 -21.81
C PHE A 328 -3.90 6.18 -20.59
N GLY A 329 -4.21 4.89 -20.63
CA GLY A 329 -4.71 4.18 -19.46
C GLY A 329 -3.60 3.76 -18.49
N GLY A 330 -3.37 4.56 -17.43
CA GLY A 330 -2.57 4.14 -16.29
C GLY A 330 -3.17 2.90 -15.63
N SER A 331 -2.40 1.84 -15.52
CA SER A 331 -2.76 0.68 -14.72
C SER A 331 -2.76 1.12 -13.26
N ALA A 332 -3.89 0.97 -12.58
CA ALA A 332 -4.14 1.62 -11.30
C ALA A 332 -4.86 0.66 -10.35
N CYS A 333 -4.76 0.94 -9.05
CA CYS A 333 -5.48 0.34 -7.93
C CYS A 333 -6.99 0.60 -8.03
N HIS A 334 -7.62 0.19 -9.13
CA HIS A 334 -9.06 0.12 -9.25
C HIS A 334 -9.48 -1.31 -9.09
N SER A 335 -10.32 -1.53 -8.11
CA SER A 335 -11.15 -2.72 -8.04
C SER A 335 -12.28 -2.51 -9.03
N LEU A 336 -12.01 -2.85 -10.29
CA LEU A 336 -12.98 -2.83 -11.37
C LEU A 336 -13.91 -4.03 -11.21
N LEU A 337 -14.72 -4.06 -10.14
CA LEU A 337 -15.61 -5.20 -9.89
C LEU A 337 -17.05 -5.04 -10.38
N LYS A 338 -17.44 -3.88 -10.93
CA LYS A 338 -18.78 -3.74 -11.58
C LYS A 338 -18.79 -3.38 -13.06
N GLY A 339 -17.67 -3.47 -13.79
CA GLY A 339 -17.73 -3.15 -15.23
C GLY A 339 -18.14 -1.69 -15.50
N VAL A 340 -17.95 -0.81 -14.50
CA VAL A 340 -18.63 0.49 -14.48
C VAL A 340 -17.85 1.49 -15.29
N THR A 341 -18.51 2.00 -16.32
CA THR A 341 -18.09 3.19 -17.02
C THR A 341 -19.05 4.31 -16.67
N ASN A 342 -18.54 5.53 -16.52
CA ASN A 342 -19.35 6.73 -16.46
C ASN A 342 -20.27 6.73 -17.69
N PRO A 343 -21.59 6.71 -17.54
CA PRO A 343 -22.52 6.59 -18.68
C PRO A 343 -22.41 7.73 -19.69
N SER A 344 -21.92 8.90 -19.26
CA SER A 344 -21.80 10.11 -20.08
C SER A 344 -20.46 10.21 -20.81
N THR A 345 -19.36 9.72 -20.21
CA THR A 345 -18.01 9.85 -20.78
C THR A 345 -17.46 8.52 -21.31
N GLY A 346 -18.03 7.38 -20.88
CA GLY A 346 -17.49 6.05 -21.15
C GLY A 346 -16.22 5.71 -20.36
N GLU A 347 -15.76 6.61 -19.49
CA GLU A 347 -14.55 6.42 -18.68
C GLU A 347 -14.80 5.44 -17.55
N TRP A 348 -13.82 4.59 -17.23
CA TRP A 348 -13.90 3.67 -16.11
C TRP A 348 -13.85 4.41 -14.77
N ILE A 349 -14.68 3.99 -13.83
CA ILE A 349 -14.76 4.57 -12.47
C ILE A 349 -14.44 3.51 -11.41
N ALA A 350 -13.76 3.91 -10.33
CA ALA A 350 -13.31 3.00 -9.26
C ALA A 350 -14.50 2.58 -8.39
N ASP A 351 -14.74 1.28 -8.22
CA ASP A 351 -16.03 0.81 -7.69
C ASP A 351 -16.21 0.95 -6.17
N TRP A 352 -15.22 1.41 -5.40
CA TRP A 352 -15.30 1.47 -3.94
C TRP A 352 -15.04 2.89 -3.40
N GLY A 353 -16.00 3.39 -2.63
CA GLY A 353 -15.98 4.69 -1.98
C GLY A 353 -15.56 4.60 -0.52
N ASN A 354 -14.55 5.39 -0.18
CA ASN A 354 -13.94 5.39 1.14
C ASN A 354 -14.88 5.91 2.23
N ALA A 355 -15.77 6.85 1.91
CA ALA A 355 -16.72 7.41 2.88
C ALA A 355 -17.67 6.37 3.49
N PHE A 356 -18.22 5.51 2.63
CA PHE A 356 -19.10 4.42 3.07
C PHE A 356 -18.33 3.43 3.94
N ALA A 357 -17.13 3.01 3.49
CA ALA A 357 -16.28 2.09 4.23
C ALA A 357 -15.92 2.63 5.63
N GLN A 358 -15.54 3.90 5.75
CA GLN A 358 -15.26 4.54 7.05
C GLN A 358 -16.47 4.52 7.97
N THR A 359 -17.65 4.86 7.46
CA THR A 359 -18.91 4.85 8.23
C THR A 359 -19.25 3.44 8.70
N ARG A 360 -19.22 2.47 7.78
CA ARG A 360 -19.58 1.09 8.08
C ARG A 360 -18.59 0.42 9.03
N ALA A 361 -17.30 0.72 8.91
CA ALA A 361 -16.29 0.24 9.83
C ALA A 361 -16.51 0.78 11.25
N ALA A 362 -16.89 2.06 11.40
CA ALA A 362 -17.23 2.62 12.71
C ALA A 362 -18.42 1.91 13.36
N GLU A 363 -19.45 1.57 12.59
CA GLU A 363 -20.62 0.81 13.08
C GLU A 363 -20.28 -0.63 13.49
N ILE A 364 -19.37 -1.30 12.78
CA ILE A 364 -18.97 -2.69 13.09
C ILE A 364 -18.10 -2.74 14.35
N LEU A 365 -17.34 -1.68 14.64
CA LEU A 365 -16.34 -1.65 15.71
C LEU A 365 -16.78 -0.90 16.97
N SER A 366 -17.92 -0.20 16.93
CA SER A 366 -18.61 0.34 18.10
C SER A 366 -19.34 -0.76 18.88
#